data_AF-A0A1H5S794-F1
#
_entry.id   AF-A0A1H5S794-F1
#
_cell.length_a   1.000
_cell.length_b   1.000
_cell.length_c   1.000
_cell.angle_alpha   90.00
_cell.angle_beta   90.00
_cell.angle_gamma   90.00
#
_symmetry.space_group_name_H-M   'P 1'
#
loop_
_entity.id
_entity.type
_entity.pdbx_description
1 polymer ?
#
loop_
_entity_poly.entity_id
_entity_poly.type
_entity_poly.pdbx_seq_one_letter_code
_entity_poly.pdbx_strand_id
1 'polypeptide(L)'
;MNSYEEKIQQLKEKIEKAKNIKIKAEARLETLQKQKEEIIKQLEDMGINPNDLDKEIKRLESEILYLIEEIEKALPPDNILYNNK
;
A
#
# COMPACT_ATOMS: atom_id res chain seq x y z
N MET A 1 -17.30 33.98 -43.62
CA MET A 1 -16.27 34.37 -42.61
C MET A 1 -16.54 33.78 -41.22
N ASN A 2 -17.79 33.53 -40.81
CA ASN A 2 -18.13 33.05 -39.44
C ASN A 2 -17.60 31.66 -39.01
N SER A 3 -17.29 30.74 -39.94
CA SER A 3 -16.90 29.36 -39.58
C SER A 3 -15.50 29.24 -38.94
N TYR A 4 -14.59 30.16 -39.27
CA TYR A 4 -13.22 30.13 -38.73
C TYR A 4 -13.15 30.69 -37.31
N GLU A 5 -13.93 31.73 -37.00
CA GLU A 5 -14.04 32.27 -35.64
C GLU A 5 -14.67 31.26 -34.68
N GLU A 6 -15.73 30.56 -35.09
CA GLU A 6 -16.33 29.47 -34.30
C GLU A 6 -15.31 28.35 -34.01
N LYS A 7 -14.51 27.95 -35.00
CA LYS A 7 -13.46 26.96 -34.81
C LYS A 7 -12.37 27.43 -33.85
N ILE A 8 -11.94 28.69 -33.95
CA ILE A 8 -10.95 29.27 -33.04
C ILE A 8 -11.50 29.33 -31.61
N GLN A 9 -12.77 29.68 -31.44
CA GLN A 9 -13.43 29.72 -30.15
C GLN A 9 -13.52 28.32 -29.52
N GLN A 10 -13.94 27.31 -30.29
CA GLN A 10 -13.97 25.92 -29.83
C GLN A 10 -12.57 25.39 -29.44
N LEU A 11 -11.53 25.76 -30.18
CA LEU A 11 -10.16 25.37 -29.87
C LEU A 11 -9.67 26.04 -28.57
N LYS A 12 -9.97 27.32 -28.37
CA LYS A 12 -9.65 28.03 -27.11
C LYS A 12 -10.32 27.36 -25.91
N GLU A 13 -11.59 27.01 -26.02
CA GLU A 13 -12.32 26.33 -24.95
C GLU A 13 -11.75 24.94 -24.64
N LYS A 14 -11.35 24.18 -25.66
CA LYS A 14 -10.69 22.88 -25.47
C LYS A 14 -9.35 23.01 -24.77
N ILE A 15 -8.54 24.01 -25.15
CA ILE A 15 -7.25 24.28 -24.51
C ILE A 15 -7.45 24.66 -23.04
N GLU A 16 -8.45 25.48 -22.75
CA GLU A 16 -8.71 25.91 -21.38
C GLU A 16 -9.20 24.75 -20.49
N LYS A 17 -10.07 23.89 -21.04
CA LYS A 17 -10.47 22.63 -20.39
C LYS A 17 -9.26 21.72 -20.13
N ALA A 18 -8.37 21.57 -21.11
CA ALA A 18 -7.17 20.75 -20.98
C ALA A 18 -6.21 21.29 -19.91
N LYS A 19 -6.00 22.61 -19.84
CA LYS A 19 -5.21 23.24 -18.77
C LYS A 19 -5.80 22.98 -17.39
N ASN A 20 -7.12 23.12 -17.25
CA ASN A 20 -7.80 22.84 -15.99
C ASN A 20 -7.67 21.37 -15.57
N ILE A 21 -7.76 20.44 -16.52
CA ILE A 21 -7.54 19.01 -16.25
C ILE A 21 -6.09 18.76 -15.80
N LYS A 22 -5.12 19.37 -16.48
CA LYS A 22 -3.70 19.26 -16.14
C LYS A 22 -3.42 19.74 -14.70
N ILE A 23 -3.90 20.93 -14.35
CA ILE A 23 -3.72 21.50 -13.00
C ILE A 23 -4.32 20.57 -11.93
N LYS A 24 -5.51 20.01 -12.17
CA LYS A 24 -6.14 19.06 -11.25
C LYS A 24 -5.33 17.76 -11.12
N ALA A 25 -4.78 17.26 -12.22
CA ALA A 25 -3.95 16.06 -12.21
C ALA A 25 -2.64 16.30 -11.45
N GLU A 26 -2.00 17.46 -11.63
CA GLU A 26 -0.78 17.86 -10.92
C GLU A 26 -1.03 17.97 -9.40
N ALA A 27 -2.10 18.64 -8.98
CA ALA A 27 -2.48 18.74 -7.56
C ALA A 27 -2.78 17.37 -6.94
N ARG A 28 -3.45 16.48 -7.69
CA ARG A 28 -3.72 15.11 -7.25
C ARG A 28 -2.44 14.29 -7.13
N LEU A 29 -1.50 14.45 -8.06
CA LEU A 29 -0.21 13.78 -8.02
C LEU A 29 0.61 14.20 -6.80
N GLU A 30 0.69 15.51 -6.54
CA GLU A 30 1.38 16.05 -5.36
C GLU A 30 0.77 15.49 -4.06
N THR A 31 -0.55 15.43 -3.99
CA THR A 31 -1.25 14.86 -2.83
C THR A 31 -0.92 13.38 -2.64
N LEU A 32 -0.92 12.59 -3.71
CA LEU A 32 -0.58 11.16 -3.66
C LEU A 32 0.89 10.93 -3.29
N GLN A 33 1.80 11.80 -3.73
CA GLN A 33 3.21 11.74 -3.34
C GLN A 33 3.38 11.99 -1.85
N LYS A 34 2.73 13.02 -1.30
CA LYS A 34 2.74 13.30 0.15
C LYS A 34 2.19 12.12 0.96
N GLN A 35 1.06 11.54 0.54
CA GLN A 35 0.49 10.36 1.18
C GLN A 35 1.45 9.16 1.16
N LYS A 36 2.13 8.93 0.02
CA LYS A 36 3.13 7.87 -0.10
C LYS A 36 4.30 8.09 0.87
N GLU A 37 4.82 9.31 0.95
CA GLU A 37 5.92 9.66 1.85
C GLU A 37 5.52 9.48 3.32
N GLU A 38 4.30 9.89 3.70
CA GLU A 38 3.77 9.64 5.05
C GLU A 38 3.67 8.15 5.37
N ILE A 39 3.16 7.33 4.44
CA ILE A 39 3.07 5.88 4.63
C ILE A 39 4.45 5.27 4.81
N ILE A 40 5.42 5.66 3.98
CA ILE A 40 6.81 5.17 4.09
C ILE A 40 7.39 5.55 5.45
N LYS A 41 7.20 6.80 5.88
CA LYS A 41 7.68 7.26 7.18
C LYS A 41 7.03 6.50 8.34
N GLN A 42 5.72 6.23 8.27
CA GLN A 42 5.04 5.40 9.27
C GLN A 42 5.59 3.97 9.32
N LEU A 43 5.92 3.38 8.16
CA LEU A 43 6.55 2.06 8.10
C LEU A 43 7.95 2.08 8.72
N GLU A 44 8.76 3.10 8.40
CA GLU A 44 10.09 3.29 8.99
C GLU A 44 10.03 3.53 10.52
N ASP A 45 9.07 4.33 11.01
CA ASP A 45 8.84 4.56 12.44
C ASP A 45 8.43 3.27 13.17
N MET A 46 7.78 2.33 12.49
CA MET A 46 7.49 0.98 12.99
C MET A 46 8.68 0.02 12.88
N GLY A 47 9.83 0.48 12.37
CA GLY A 47 11.03 -0.33 12.14
C GLY A 47 10.94 -1.24 10.92
N ILE A 48 9.96 -1.03 10.04
CA ILE A 48 9.68 -1.85 8.86
C ILE A 48 10.23 -1.13 7.62
N ASN A 49 11.28 -1.67 7.00
CA ASN A 49 11.73 -1.17 5.70
C ASN A 49 10.70 -1.60 4.63
N PRO A 50 10.10 -0.67 3.86
CA PRO A 50 9.11 -0.99 2.82
C PRO A 50 9.60 -2.00 1.78
N ASN A 51 10.91 -2.05 1.51
CA ASN A 51 11.51 -2.99 0.57
C ASN A 51 11.74 -4.39 1.17
N ASP A 52 11.68 -4.51 2.50
CA ASP A 52 11.86 -5.75 3.23
C ASP A 52 10.53 -6.30 3.78
N LEU A 53 9.38 -5.69 3.45
CA LEU A 53 8.08 -6.09 3.99
C LEU A 53 7.79 -7.58 3.76
N ASP A 54 8.03 -8.08 2.54
CA ASP A 54 7.87 -9.50 2.19
C ASP A 54 8.86 -10.41 2.95
N LYS A 55 10.06 -9.90 3.23
CA LYS A 55 11.09 -10.61 3.98
C LYS A 55 10.73 -10.70 5.46
N GLU A 56 10.19 -9.62 6.02
CA GLU A 56 9.75 -9.55 7.41
C GLU A 56 8.51 -10.43 7.65
N ILE A 57 7.56 -10.47 6.70
CA ILE A 57 6.43 -11.42 6.73
C ILE A 57 6.94 -12.86 6.79
N LYS A 58 7.87 -13.25 5.90
CA LYS A 58 8.45 -14.60 5.91
C LYS A 58 9.20 -14.93 7.19
N ARG A 59 9.90 -13.93 7.78
CA ARG A 59 10.59 -14.08 9.06
C ARG A 59 9.58 -14.37 10.18
N LEU A 60 8.49 -13.60 10.25
CA LEU A 60 7.42 -13.78 11.24
C LEU A 60 6.69 -15.11 11.06
N GLU A 61 6.38 -15.52 9.82
CA GLU A 61 5.78 -16.84 9.53
C GLU A 61 6.68 -17.99 10.01
N SER A 62 7.99 -17.89 9.77
CA SER A 62 8.96 -18.89 10.21
C SER A 62 9.07 -18.95 11.74
N GLU A 63 9.02 -17.78 12.39
CA GLU A 63 9.05 -17.65 13.85
C GLU A 63 7.78 -18.24 14.49
N ILE A 64 6.61 -18.04 13.88
CA ILE A 64 5.35 -18.66 14.31
C ILE A 64 5.44 -20.19 14.23
N LEU A 65 5.92 -20.74 13.12
CA LEU A 65 6.06 -22.20 12.95
C LEU A 65 7.02 -22.79 13.98
N TYR A 66 8.16 -22.12 14.21
CA TYR A 66 9.10 -22.53 15.24
C TYR A 66 8.47 -22.54 16.64
N LEU A 67 7.74 -21.49 16.99
CA LEU A 67 7.05 -21.41 18.29
C LEU A 67 5.98 -22.50 18.44
N ILE A 68 5.25 -22.83 17.37
CA ILE A 68 4.28 -23.93 17.37
C ILE A 68 5.00 -25.26 17.62
N GLU A 69 6.10 -25.55 16.92
CA GLU A 69 6.88 -26.77 17.14
C GLU A 69 7.43 -26.86 18.57
N GLU A 70 7.92 -25.75 19.13
CA GLU A 70 8.41 -25.73 20.51
C GLU A 70 7.29 -25.97 21.51
N ILE A 71 6.09 -25.42 21.27
CA ILE A 71 4.89 -25.71 22.07
C ILE A 71 4.53 -27.20 21.97
N GLU A 72 4.51 -27.77 20.76
CA GLU A 72 4.21 -29.19 20.54
C GLU A 72 5.23 -30.12 21.21
N LYS A 73 6.52 -29.78 21.21
CA LYS A 73 7.56 -30.52 21.93
C LYS A 73 7.45 -30.38 23.45
N ALA A 74 7.00 -29.22 23.92
CA ALA A 74 6.82 -28.94 25.34
C ALA A 74 5.53 -29.56 25.91
N LEU A 75 4.55 -29.84 25.05
CA LEU A 75 3.32 -30.54 25.41
C LEU A 75 3.58 -32.05 25.53
N PRO A 76 3.09 -32.72 26.61
CA PRO A 76 3.16 -34.17 26.70
C PRO A 76 2.34 -34.82 25.56
N PRO A 77 2.66 -36.05 25.12
CA PRO A 77 1.93 -36.73 24.06
C PRO A 77 0.42 -36.76 24.37
N ASP A 78 -0.42 -36.54 23.35
CA ASP A 78 -1.90 -36.50 23.44
C ASP A 78 -2.52 -37.65 24.26
N ASN A 79 -1.83 -38.80 24.31
CA ASN A 79 -2.24 -39.99 25.06
C ASN A 79 -2.23 -39.82 26.59
N ILE A 80 -1.75 -38.68 27.12
CA ILE A 80 -1.78 -38.34 28.56
C ILE A 80 -2.84 -37.27 28.86
N LEU A 81 -3.24 -36.43 27.88
CA LEU A 81 -4.18 -35.33 28.10
C LEU A 81 -5.65 -35.79 28.19
N TYR A 82 -5.98 -36.95 27.61
CA TYR A 82 -7.33 -37.53 27.62
C TYR A 82 -7.51 -38.77 28.49
N ASN A 83 -6.50 -39.15 29.29
CA ASN A 83 -6.60 -40.26 30.23
C ASN A 83 -6.90 -39.76 31.65
N ASN A 84 -8.06 -39.14 31.81
CA ASN A 84 -8.73 -39.11 33.11
C ASN A 84 -9.87 -40.13 33.05
N LYS A 85 -9.64 -41.27 33.70
CA LYS A 85 -10.69 -42.20 34.13
C LYS A 85 -11.74 -41.51 34.99
#